data_AF-A0A2P7ED64-F1
#
_entry.id   AF-A0A2P7ED64-F1
#
_cell.length_a   1.000
_cell.length_b   1.000
_cell.length_c   1.000
_cell.angle_alpha   90.00
_cell.angle_beta   90.00
_cell.angle_gamma   90.00
#
_symmetry.space_group_name_H-M   'P 1'
#
loop_
_entity.id
_entity.type
_entity.pdbx_description
1 polymer ?
#
loop_
_entity_poly.entity_id
_entity_poly.type
_entity_poly.pdbx_seq_one_letter_code
_entity_poly.pdbx_strand_id
1 'polypeptide(L)'
;MPSYCSNSLQISNLTAEQKNLISNTFIKKQETSSPEWESHFLATFCPEPDYSVVPVAKCFPDLNAQFAETPEEAITALVNKPEIHEDSWYEWRLQNWGTKWEFCDVTLNPDTDASEFNCSFLTAWSPPIEGLFKISTRFPNALFTLFYTEDGCDFTGVTFLKDGKAFDQEFPISKIRKYWLKQFHLDLFERSQADEAEEDGDLIDELNDLWCDHDSDAIDSILDPVAGCLKQLILSSNPPSEPIQLMIGSQLIEVGIEPWVPPVIRSMSLEDATKLVQETFQSISKPVALTAS
;
A
#
# COMPACT_ATOMS: atom_id res chain seq x y z
N MET A 1 -19.29 -1.00 5.54
CA MET A 1 -18.68 0.35 5.53
C MET A 1 -17.66 0.39 4.40
N PRO A 2 -17.39 1.51 3.75
CA PRO A 2 -16.21 1.62 2.88
C PRO A 2 -14.98 1.28 3.73
N SER A 3 -14.10 0.43 3.21
CA SER A 3 -12.81 0.14 3.82
C SER A 3 -11.85 1.27 3.43
N TYR A 4 -11.28 1.94 4.42
CA TYR A 4 -10.45 3.13 4.27
C TYR A 4 -9.03 2.83 4.74
N CYS A 5 -8.05 3.24 3.94
CA CYS A 5 -6.65 3.23 4.34
C CYS A 5 -6.34 4.57 5.02
N SER A 6 -5.94 4.51 6.29
CA SER A 6 -5.41 5.64 7.05
C SER A 6 -3.99 5.93 6.61
N ASN A 7 -3.67 7.21 6.39
CA ASN A 7 -2.38 7.65 5.89
C ASN A 7 -1.87 8.84 6.70
N SER A 8 -0.57 8.84 7.02
CA SER A 8 0.16 9.99 7.54
C SER A 8 1.33 10.31 6.62
N LEU A 9 1.27 11.47 5.97
CA LEU A 9 2.27 11.92 5.01
C LEU A 9 3.07 13.09 5.59
N GLN A 10 4.38 12.89 5.63
CA GLN A 10 5.36 13.95 5.88
C GLN A 10 6.17 14.18 4.61
N ILE A 11 6.35 15.44 4.24
CA ILE A 11 7.25 15.86 3.16
C ILE A 11 8.26 16.83 3.76
N SER A 12 9.52 16.44 3.75
CA SER A 12 10.64 17.22 4.32
C SER A 12 11.59 17.71 3.23
N ASN A 13 12.45 18.68 3.59
CA ASN A 13 13.40 19.35 2.68
C ASN A 13 12.72 20.14 1.55
N LEU A 14 11.57 20.75 1.83
CA LEU A 14 10.88 21.62 0.89
C LEU A 14 11.45 23.04 0.93
N THR A 15 11.49 23.70 -0.22
CA THR A 15 11.59 25.17 -0.25
C THR A 15 10.26 25.79 0.18
N ALA A 16 10.27 27.06 0.61
CA ALA A 16 9.04 27.78 0.96
C ALA A 16 8.04 27.83 -0.21
N GLU A 17 8.52 27.95 -1.46
CA GLU A 17 7.68 27.93 -2.66
C GLU A 17 7.03 26.57 -2.88
N GLN A 18 7.79 25.47 -2.73
CA GLN A 18 7.27 24.11 -2.88
C GLN A 18 6.24 23.79 -1.79
N LYS A 19 6.53 24.17 -0.55
CA LYS A 19 5.59 24.02 0.56
C LYS A 19 4.29 24.78 0.31
N ASN A 20 4.37 26.06 -0.10
CA ASN A 20 3.19 26.84 -0.44
C ASN A 20 2.40 26.19 -1.60
N LEU A 21 3.07 25.69 -2.62
CA LEU A 21 2.43 24.98 -3.73
C LEU A 21 1.67 23.74 -3.24
N ILE A 22 2.29 22.92 -2.38
CA ILE A 22 1.67 21.74 -1.78
C ILE A 22 0.49 22.15 -0.89
N SER A 23 0.67 23.10 0.02
CA SER A 23 -0.40 23.53 0.92
C SER A 23 -1.62 24.06 0.16
N ASN A 24 -1.42 24.72 -0.99
CA ASN A 24 -2.50 25.26 -1.81
C ASN A 24 -3.33 24.19 -2.54
N THR A 25 -2.89 22.93 -2.60
CA THR A 25 -3.73 21.84 -3.13
C THR A 25 -4.76 21.33 -2.13
N PHE A 26 -4.68 21.78 -0.87
CA PHE A 26 -5.63 21.47 0.19
C PHE A 26 -6.55 22.67 0.39
N ILE A 27 -7.86 22.44 0.30
CA ILE A 27 -8.87 23.50 0.36
C ILE A 27 -9.70 23.29 1.62
N LYS A 28 -9.74 24.32 2.47
CA LYS A 28 -10.58 24.32 3.66
C LYS A 28 -12.05 24.53 3.27
N LYS A 29 -12.93 23.62 3.68
CA LYS A 29 -14.38 23.80 3.54
C LYS A 29 -14.83 24.89 4.52
N GLN A 30 -15.54 25.90 4.02
CA GLN A 30 -15.94 27.06 4.83
C GLN A 30 -17.25 26.87 5.60
N GLU A 31 -17.95 25.74 5.45
CA GLU A 31 -19.36 25.61 5.87
C GLU A 31 -19.64 24.60 7.01
N THR A 32 -18.62 23.96 7.57
CA THR A 32 -18.79 22.94 8.61
C THR A 32 -18.41 23.46 10.00
N SER A 33 -19.14 23.04 11.03
CA SER A 33 -18.84 23.33 12.44
C SER A 33 -17.51 22.71 12.91
N SER A 34 -17.00 21.74 12.15
CA SER A 34 -15.68 21.12 12.28
C SER A 34 -14.90 21.40 11.00
N PRO A 35 -13.70 22.00 11.03
CA PRO A 35 -12.97 22.33 9.80
C PRO A 35 -12.57 21.06 9.05
N GLU A 36 -13.17 20.83 7.89
CA GLU A 36 -12.83 19.74 6.98
C GLU A 36 -11.99 20.28 5.81
N TRP A 37 -11.02 19.49 5.35
CA TRP A 37 -10.23 19.81 4.17
C TRP A 37 -10.54 18.82 3.05
N GLU A 38 -10.71 19.35 1.84
CA GLU A 38 -10.68 18.57 0.61
C GLU A 38 -9.30 18.68 -0.02
N SER A 39 -8.82 17.56 -0.56
CA SER A 39 -7.58 17.51 -1.34
C SER A 39 -7.89 17.54 -2.83
N HIS A 40 -7.02 18.23 -3.59
CA HIS A 40 -6.86 18.02 -5.03
C HIS A 40 -5.41 17.63 -5.34
N PHE A 41 -4.69 17.08 -4.37
CA PHE A 41 -3.25 16.83 -4.42
C PHE A 41 -2.87 15.87 -5.56
N LEU A 42 -3.45 14.67 -5.64
CA LEU A 42 -3.09 13.73 -6.72
C LEU A 42 -3.58 14.26 -8.07
N ALA A 43 -4.79 14.80 -8.16
CA ALA A 43 -5.29 15.39 -9.41
C ALA A 43 -4.44 16.58 -9.91
N THR A 44 -3.86 17.38 -9.01
CA THR A 44 -2.98 18.50 -9.37
C THR A 44 -1.65 18.02 -9.92
N PHE A 45 -1.02 17.05 -9.25
CA PHE A 45 0.32 16.61 -9.62
C PHE A 45 0.34 15.37 -10.53
N CYS A 46 -0.76 14.66 -10.68
CA CYS A 46 -0.92 13.51 -11.55
C CYS A 46 -2.34 13.56 -12.15
N PRO A 47 -2.60 14.47 -13.09
CA PRO A 47 -3.93 14.69 -13.63
C PRO A 47 -4.39 13.50 -14.49
N GLU A 48 -5.68 13.21 -14.38
CA GLU A 48 -6.35 12.21 -15.21
C GLU A 48 -6.40 12.65 -16.69
N PRO A 49 -6.26 11.71 -17.64
CA PRO A 49 -6.42 11.98 -19.06
C PRO A 49 -7.90 12.05 -19.47
N ASP A 50 -8.15 12.45 -20.72
CA ASP A 50 -9.47 12.31 -21.33
C ASP A 50 -9.70 10.83 -21.74
N TYR A 51 -10.48 10.12 -20.93
CA TYR A 51 -10.80 8.71 -21.15
C TYR A 51 -11.63 8.42 -22.41
N SER A 52 -12.20 9.45 -23.06
CA SER A 52 -12.89 9.26 -24.34
C SER A 52 -11.94 9.02 -25.52
N VAL A 53 -10.64 9.30 -25.33
CA VAL A 53 -9.60 9.15 -26.37
C VAL A 53 -8.34 8.44 -25.91
N VAL A 54 -8.13 8.30 -24.59
CA VAL A 54 -6.97 7.59 -24.03
C VAL A 54 -7.35 6.16 -23.63
N PRO A 55 -6.88 5.13 -24.37
CA PRO A 55 -7.08 3.76 -23.96
C PRO A 55 -6.23 3.42 -22.72
N VAL A 56 -6.80 2.64 -21.81
CA VAL A 56 -6.20 2.24 -20.54
C VAL A 56 -6.18 0.72 -20.47
N ALA A 57 -5.07 0.13 -20.06
CA ALA A 57 -5.00 -1.31 -19.82
C ALA A 57 -5.61 -1.64 -18.45
N LYS A 58 -6.09 -2.87 -18.25
CA LYS A 58 -6.65 -3.28 -16.96
C LYS A 58 -5.55 -3.57 -15.94
N CYS A 59 -5.83 -3.35 -14.67
CA CYS A 59 -4.99 -3.81 -13.58
C CYS A 59 -5.08 -5.34 -13.45
N PHE A 60 -4.05 -5.95 -12.88
CA PHE A 60 -4.01 -7.37 -12.51
C PHE A 60 -4.47 -8.34 -13.62
N PRO A 61 -3.84 -8.29 -14.82
CA PRO A 61 -4.22 -9.14 -15.94
C PRO A 61 -4.15 -10.63 -15.62
N ASP A 62 -3.18 -11.04 -14.79
CA ASP A 62 -3.04 -12.41 -14.32
C ASP A 62 -4.26 -12.88 -13.52
N LEU A 63 -4.81 -12.02 -12.66
CA LEU A 63 -6.01 -12.32 -11.87
C LEU A 63 -7.24 -12.39 -12.77
N ASN A 64 -7.40 -11.42 -13.68
CA ASN A 64 -8.48 -11.43 -14.66
C ASN A 64 -8.46 -12.70 -15.52
N ALA A 65 -7.27 -13.18 -15.88
CA ALA A 65 -7.10 -14.42 -16.64
C ALA A 65 -7.44 -15.68 -15.82
N GLN A 66 -7.13 -15.71 -14.52
CA GLN A 66 -7.47 -16.83 -13.64
C GLN A 66 -8.98 -17.02 -13.47
N PHE A 67 -9.76 -15.94 -13.53
CA PHE A 67 -11.21 -15.97 -13.41
C PHE A 67 -11.94 -15.95 -14.76
N ALA A 68 -11.23 -16.05 -15.88
CA ALA A 68 -11.84 -16.12 -17.20
C ALA A 68 -12.60 -17.45 -17.38
N GLU A 69 -13.75 -17.41 -18.07
CA GLU A 69 -14.57 -18.62 -18.29
C GLU A 69 -14.00 -19.49 -19.42
N THR A 70 -13.26 -18.86 -20.34
CA THR A 70 -12.69 -19.54 -21.51
C THR A 70 -11.18 -19.28 -21.67
N PRO A 71 -10.42 -20.20 -22.31
CA PRO A 71 -9.03 -19.97 -22.67
C PRO A 71 -8.82 -18.68 -23.49
N GLU A 72 -9.72 -18.35 -24.40
CA GLU A 72 -9.64 -17.18 -25.26
C GLU A 72 -9.76 -15.87 -24.45
N GLU A 73 -10.67 -15.83 -23.46
CA GLU A 73 -10.78 -14.72 -22.52
C GLU A 73 -9.54 -14.60 -21.63
N ALA A 74 -9.00 -15.73 -21.15
CA ALA A 74 -7.77 -15.75 -20.37
C ALA A 74 -6.57 -15.19 -21.16
N ILE A 75 -6.42 -15.59 -22.43
CA ILE A 75 -5.38 -15.06 -23.32
C ILE A 75 -5.57 -13.54 -23.50
N THR A 76 -6.81 -13.10 -23.72
CA THR A 76 -7.12 -11.67 -23.90
C THR A 76 -6.76 -10.86 -22.66
N ALA A 77 -7.09 -11.37 -21.47
CA ALA A 77 -6.75 -10.76 -20.20
C ALA A 77 -5.23 -10.66 -19.98
N LEU A 78 -4.46 -11.72 -20.27
CA LEU A 78 -3.00 -11.73 -20.14
C LEU A 78 -2.29 -10.81 -21.13
N VAL A 79 -2.81 -10.73 -22.36
CA VAL A 79 -2.28 -9.83 -23.39
C VAL A 79 -2.51 -8.36 -22.97
N ASN A 80 -3.64 -8.09 -22.30
CA ASN A 80 -3.94 -6.82 -21.62
C ASN A 80 -3.70 -5.57 -22.46
N LYS A 81 -4.24 -5.55 -23.68
CA LYS A 81 -4.13 -4.39 -24.56
C LYS A 81 -4.89 -3.20 -23.94
N PRO A 82 -4.31 -1.99 -23.94
CA PRO A 82 -5.05 -0.79 -23.56
C PRO A 82 -6.26 -0.57 -24.46
N GLU A 83 -7.43 -0.35 -23.85
CA GLU A 83 -8.69 -0.09 -24.55
C GLU A 83 -9.47 1.03 -23.85
N ILE A 84 -10.45 1.61 -24.54
CA ILE A 84 -11.38 2.57 -23.94
C ILE A 84 -12.58 1.78 -23.43
N HIS A 85 -12.85 1.86 -22.14
CA HIS A 85 -13.98 1.20 -21.49
C HIS A 85 -14.54 2.06 -20.35
N GLU A 86 -15.73 1.72 -19.85
CA GLU A 86 -16.44 2.51 -18.84
C GLU A 86 -15.60 2.71 -17.56
N ASP A 87 -14.85 1.68 -17.18
CA ASP A 87 -13.97 1.71 -15.99
C ASP A 87 -12.54 2.21 -16.28
N SER A 88 -12.25 2.82 -17.44
CA SER A 88 -10.88 3.29 -17.75
C SER A 88 -10.36 4.30 -16.73
N TRP A 89 -11.25 5.10 -16.13
CA TRP A 89 -10.91 6.00 -15.04
C TRP A 89 -10.45 5.25 -13.79
N TYR A 90 -11.08 4.12 -13.47
CA TYR A 90 -10.78 3.33 -12.28
C TYR A 90 -9.42 2.66 -12.44
N GLU A 91 -9.22 1.98 -13.56
CA GLU A 91 -7.95 1.32 -13.89
C GLU A 91 -6.80 2.32 -13.91
N TRP A 92 -7.02 3.48 -14.52
CA TRP A 92 -6.00 4.52 -14.58
C TRP A 92 -5.64 5.01 -13.18
N ARG A 93 -6.62 5.28 -12.30
CA ARG A 93 -6.33 5.76 -10.94
C ARG A 93 -5.59 4.72 -10.13
N LEU A 94 -5.94 3.44 -10.19
CA LEU A 94 -5.15 2.40 -9.52
C LEU A 94 -3.69 2.39 -10.00
N GLN A 95 -3.45 2.50 -11.30
CA GLN A 95 -2.09 2.49 -11.87
C GLN A 95 -1.30 3.79 -11.65
N ASN A 96 -1.99 4.90 -11.44
CA ASN A 96 -1.37 6.22 -11.45
C ASN A 96 -1.37 6.91 -10.10
N TRP A 97 -2.38 6.64 -9.28
CA TRP A 97 -2.51 7.15 -7.93
C TRP A 97 -2.26 6.07 -6.90
N GLY A 98 -2.58 4.79 -7.20
CA GLY A 98 -2.48 3.69 -6.25
C GLY A 98 -3.76 3.40 -5.49
N THR A 99 -4.73 4.30 -5.61
CA THR A 99 -6.01 4.26 -4.91
C THR A 99 -7.13 4.75 -5.82
N LYS A 100 -8.37 4.44 -5.46
CA LYS A 100 -9.56 4.72 -6.28
C LYS A 100 -9.90 6.21 -6.37
N TRP A 101 -9.71 6.95 -5.29
CA TRP A 101 -10.15 8.34 -5.16
C TRP A 101 -9.08 9.20 -4.48
N GLU A 102 -9.26 10.51 -4.58
CA GLU A 102 -8.42 11.50 -3.92
C GLU A 102 -8.51 11.39 -2.38
N PHE A 103 -7.60 12.08 -1.68
CA PHE A 103 -7.58 12.08 -0.22
C PHE A 103 -8.86 12.67 0.36
N CYS A 104 -9.46 11.99 1.33
CA CYS A 104 -10.60 12.49 2.11
C CYS A 104 -10.23 12.61 3.60
N ASP A 105 -11.09 13.29 4.36
CA ASP A 105 -10.92 13.54 5.80
C ASP A 105 -9.51 14.07 6.15
N VAL A 106 -9.04 15.01 5.32
CA VAL A 106 -7.68 15.54 5.46
C VAL A 106 -7.58 16.41 6.70
N THR A 107 -6.56 16.14 7.51
CA THR A 107 -6.14 16.95 8.65
C THR A 107 -4.72 17.44 8.37
N LEU A 108 -4.56 18.76 8.23
CA LEU A 108 -3.23 19.38 8.18
C LEU A 108 -2.66 19.44 9.59
N ASN A 109 -1.51 18.78 9.78
CA ASN A 109 -0.85 18.71 11.08
C ASN A 109 0.10 19.91 11.25
N PRO A 110 0.34 20.39 12.48
CA PRO A 110 1.30 21.47 12.70
C PRO A 110 2.68 21.11 12.14
N ASP A 111 3.26 22.01 11.37
CA ASP A 111 4.61 21.80 10.86
C ASP A 111 5.63 21.92 11.99
N THR A 112 6.56 20.97 12.04
CA THR A 112 7.70 20.97 12.97
C THR A 112 8.82 21.90 12.51
N ASP A 113 8.91 22.19 11.21
CA ASP A 113 9.88 23.13 10.59
C ASP A 113 9.26 23.88 9.40
N ALA A 114 9.85 25.02 9.03
CA ALA A 114 9.45 25.79 7.84
C ALA A 114 9.60 25.01 6.51
N SER A 115 10.49 24.02 6.47
CA SER A 115 10.80 23.16 5.31
C SER A 115 10.03 21.83 5.30
N GLU A 116 9.07 21.66 6.19
CA GLU A 116 8.26 20.45 6.32
C GLU A 116 6.78 20.73 6.08
N PHE A 117 6.08 19.74 5.54
CA PHE A 117 4.63 19.71 5.40
C PHE A 117 4.13 18.37 5.95
N ASN A 118 3.12 18.41 6.80
CA ASN A 118 2.56 17.21 7.43
C ASN A 118 1.03 17.18 7.30
N CYS A 119 0.47 16.04 6.89
CA CYS A 119 -0.97 15.82 6.95
C CYS A 119 -1.32 14.36 7.22
N SER A 120 -2.51 14.14 7.75
CA SER A 120 -3.15 12.84 7.84
C SER A 120 -4.40 12.83 6.97
N PHE A 121 -4.72 11.71 6.34
CA PHE A 121 -5.87 11.59 5.45
C PHE A 121 -6.29 10.14 5.25
N LEU A 122 -7.47 9.95 4.66
CA LEU A 122 -7.98 8.63 4.25
C LEU A 122 -7.92 8.47 2.73
N THR A 123 -7.70 7.25 2.28
CA THR A 123 -7.81 6.80 0.89
C THR A 123 -8.64 5.52 0.80
N ALA A 124 -9.04 5.12 -0.40
CA ALA A 124 -9.81 3.90 -0.60
C ALA A 124 -8.88 2.68 -0.65
N TRP A 125 -9.01 1.76 0.31
CA TRP A 125 -8.38 0.43 0.38
C TRP A 125 -6.86 0.31 0.37
N SER A 126 -6.13 1.30 -0.15
CA SER A 126 -4.70 1.21 -0.38
C SER A 126 -4.04 2.59 -0.28
N PRO A 127 -2.78 2.66 0.15
CA PRO A 127 -2.03 3.90 0.17
C PRO A 127 -1.77 4.43 -1.25
N PRO A 128 -1.64 5.76 -1.44
CA PRO A 128 -1.46 6.37 -2.75
C PRO A 128 0.01 6.36 -3.22
N ILE A 129 0.70 5.22 -3.13
CA ILE A 129 2.15 5.12 -3.33
C ILE A 129 2.54 5.49 -4.77
N GLU A 130 1.81 5.01 -5.78
CA GLU A 130 2.04 5.26 -7.20
C GLU A 130 1.95 6.75 -7.53
N GLY A 131 0.96 7.42 -6.94
CA GLY A 131 0.79 8.86 -7.05
C GLY A 131 1.98 9.58 -6.45
N LEU A 132 2.28 9.30 -5.18
CA LEU A 132 3.39 9.92 -4.46
C LEU A 132 4.75 9.66 -5.14
N PHE A 133 4.94 8.48 -5.72
CA PHE A 133 6.13 8.11 -6.46
C PHE A 133 6.34 9.05 -7.65
N LYS A 134 5.30 9.27 -8.47
CA LYS A 134 5.33 10.21 -9.60
C LYS A 134 5.50 11.66 -9.15
N ILE A 135 4.90 12.01 -8.01
CA ILE A 135 5.00 13.37 -7.46
C ILE A 135 6.42 13.64 -6.95
N SER A 136 7.07 12.64 -6.34
CA SER A 136 8.44 12.78 -5.82
C SER A 136 9.46 13.21 -6.89
N THR A 137 9.24 12.88 -8.18
CA THR A 137 10.11 13.32 -9.28
C THR A 137 10.02 14.83 -9.57
N ARG A 138 8.95 15.50 -9.13
CA ARG A 138 8.71 16.93 -9.34
C ARG A 138 9.30 17.81 -8.24
N PHE A 139 9.62 17.22 -7.10
CA PHE A 139 10.17 17.91 -5.94
C PHE A 139 11.57 17.37 -5.66
N PRO A 140 12.56 17.68 -6.52
CA PRO A 140 13.90 17.15 -6.37
C PRO A 140 14.46 17.57 -4.99
N ASN A 141 15.06 16.62 -4.30
CA ASN A 141 15.53 16.70 -2.90
C ASN A 141 14.48 16.55 -1.79
N ALA A 142 13.18 16.72 -2.07
CA ALA A 142 12.17 16.48 -1.05
C ALA A 142 12.15 14.99 -0.68
N LEU A 143 11.97 14.70 0.61
CA LEU A 143 11.82 13.33 1.11
C LEU A 143 10.38 13.17 1.60
N PHE A 144 9.67 12.26 0.95
CA PHE A 144 8.33 11.86 1.30
C PHE A 144 8.43 10.64 2.23
N THR A 145 7.72 10.70 3.35
CA THR A 145 7.54 9.60 4.29
C THR A 145 6.04 9.39 4.43
N LEU A 146 5.56 8.20 4.07
CA LEU A 146 4.16 7.81 4.20
C LEU A 146 4.08 6.65 5.17
N PHE A 147 3.38 6.84 6.29
CA PHE A 147 2.89 5.73 7.10
C PHE A 147 1.45 5.44 6.71
N TYR A 148 1.09 4.17 6.62
CA TYR A 148 -0.25 3.78 6.20
C TYR A 148 -0.74 2.52 6.92
N THR A 149 -2.06 2.44 7.11
CA THR A 149 -2.72 1.31 7.78
C THR A 149 -4.11 1.08 7.19
N GLU A 150 -4.45 -0.17 6.90
CA GLU A 150 -5.81 -0.61 6.54
C GLU A 150 -6.13 -1.87 7.37
N ASP A 151 -6.89 -1.67 8.45
CA ASP A 151 -7.18 -2.73 9.43
C ASP A 151 -8.07 -3.84 8.87
N GLY A 152 -8.98 -3.50 7.95
CA GLY A 152 -9.92 -4.45 7.34
C GLY A 152 -9.26 -5.43 6.38
N CYS A 153 -8.13 -5.05 5.80
CA CYS A 153 -7.29 -5.85 4.91
C CYS A 153 -6.03 -6.37 5.61
N ASP A 154 -5.88 -6.15 6.93
CA ASP A 154 -4.80 -6.64 7.77
C ASP A 154 -3.41 -6.20 7.29
N PHE A 155 -3.20 -4.91 7.01
CA PHE A 155 -1.87 -4.41 6.66
C PHE A 155 -1.56 -3.00 7.18
N THR A 156 -0.30 -2.80 7.51
CA THR A 156 0.29 -1.49 7.84
C THR A 156 1.70 -1.42 7.29
N GLY A 157 2.20 -0.21 7.02
CA GLY A 157 3.53 -0.06 6.46
C GLY A 157 4.05 1.34 6.46
N VAL A 158 5.26 1.45 5.93
CA VAL A 158 5.97 2.71 5.74
C VAL A 158 6.64 2.74 4.37
N THR A 159 6.38 3.81 3.63
CA THR A 159 7.03 4.09 2.36
C THR A 159 7.89 5.35 2.46
N PHE A 160 9.13 5.28 1.99
CA PHE A 160 9.95 6.45 1.72
C PHE A 160 10.06 6.67 0.22
N LEU A 161 9.89 7.91 -0.23
CA LEU A 161 10.01 8.28 -1.65
C LEU A 161 10.88 9.51 -1.84
N LYS A 162 11.77 9.46 -2.84
CA LYS A 162 12.69 10.55 -3.19
C LYS A 162 13.13 10.42 -4.65
N ASP A 163 12.99 11.49 -5.42
CA ASP A 163 13.50 11.58 -6.79
C ASP A 163 13.06 10.40 -7.71
N GLY A 164 11.83 9.90 -7.56
CA GLY A 164 11.34 8.76 -8.34
C GLY A 164 11.93 7.41 -7.93
N LYS A 165 12.43 7.29 -6.71
CA LYS A 165 12.76 6.02 -6.05
C LYS A 165 11.87 5.88 -4.84
N ALA A 166 11.48 4.64 -4.54
CA ALA A 166 10.76 4.33 -3.33
C ALA A 166 11.33 3.08 -2.65
N PHE A 167 11.22 3.05 -1.34
CA PHE A 167 11.38 1.84 -0.53
C PHE A 167 10.13 1.72 0.31
N ASP A 168 9.49 0.57 0.21
CA ASP A 168 8.23 0.28 0.85
C ASP A 168 8.37 -0.98 1.69
N GLN A 169 7.82 -0.96 2.89
CA GLN A 169 7.75 -2.15 3.72
C GLN A 169 6.40 -2.23 4.40
N GLU A 170 5.65 -3.26 4.01
CA GLU A 170 4.36 -3.62 4.56
C GLU A 170 4.49 -4.81 5.51
N PHE A 171 3.63 -4.85 6.51
CA PHE A 171 3.50 -5.93 7.48
C PHE A 171 2.02 -6.23 7.76
N PRO A 172 1.64 -7.50 7.94
CA PRO A 172 0.33 -7.83 8.46
C PRO A 172 0.19 -7.39 9.92
N ILE A 173 -0.88 -6.66 10.24
CA ILE A 173 -1.14 -6.13 11.59
C ILE A 173 -1.30 -7.30 12.58
N SER A 174 -2.03 -8.34 12.17
CA SER A 174 -2.23 -9.58 12.93
C SER A 174 -0.92 -10.23 13.35
N LYS A 175 0.10 -10.20 12.47
CA LYS A 175 1.45 -10.71 12.80
C LYS A 175 2.14 -9.81 13.80
N ILE A 176 2.10 -8.48 13.62
CA ILE A 176 2.66 -7.52 14.58
C ILE A 176 2.05 -7.75 15.96
N ARG A 177 0.71 -7.76 16.06
CA ARG A 177 -0.04 -8.01 17.30
C ARG A 177 0.36 -9.33 17.95
N LYS A 178 0.46 -10.41 17.17
CA LYS A 178 0.91 -11.72 17.66
C LYS A 178 2.32 -11.68 18.26
N TYR A 179 3.24 -10.96 17.61
CA TYR A 179 4.62 -10.83 18.11
C TYR A 179 4.68 -9.99 19.38
N TRP A 180 3.97 -8.87 19.39
CA TRP A 180 3.92 -7.97 20.52
C TRP A 180 3.31 -8.65 21.76
N LEU A 181 2.19 -9.37 21.60
CA LEU A 181 1.62 -10.25 22.63
C LEU A 181 2.66 -11.22 23.18
N LYS A 182 3.35 -11.97 22.30
CA LYS A 182 4.34 -12.96 22.74
C LYS A 182 5.46 -12.34 23.56
N GLN A 183 5.85 -11.10 23.25
CA GLN A 183 6.95 -10.40 23.90
C GLN A 183 6.55 -9.77 25.24
N PHE A 184 5.36 -9.18 25.32
CA PHE A 184 4.96 -8.34 26.46
C PHE A 184 3.82 -8.94 27.29
N HIS A 185 3.05 -9.88 26.73
CA HIS A 185 1.87 -10.52 27.32
C HIS A 185 1.85 -12.03 27.02
N LEU A 186 2.90 -12.74 27.47
CA LEU A 186 3.12 -14.15 27.13
C LEU A 186 1.94 -15.06 27.53
N ASP A 187 1.27 -14.76 28.64
CA ASP A 187 0.10 -15.48 29.12
C ASP A 187 -1.11 -15.31 28.18
N LEU A 188 -1.40 -14.08 27.72
CA LEU A 188 -2.43 -13.82 26.72
C LEU A 188 -2.07 -14.44 25.37
N PHE A 189 -0.79 -14.40 25.00
CA PHE A 189 -0.31 -15.09 23.82
C PHE A 189 -0.61 -16.60 23.90
N GLU A 190 -0.21 -17.28 24.98
CA GLU A 190 -0.43 -18.72 25.14
C GLU A 190 -1.93 -19.09 25.11
N ARG A 191 -2.78 -18.30 25.78
CA ARG A 191 -4.24 -18.45 25.73
C ARG A 191 -4.78 -18.26 24.30
N SER A 192 -4.30 -17.26 23.57
CA SER A 192 -4.72 -17.00 22.17
C SER A 192 -4.31 -18.11 21.18
N GLN A 193 -3.40 -19.01 21.57
CA GLN A 193 -3.01 -20.16 20.73
C GLN A 193 -3.81 -21.43 21.02
N ALA A 194 -4.72 -21.42 22.00
CA ALA A 194 -5.56 -22.57 22.34
C ALA A 194 -6.64 -22.81 21.28
N ASP A 195 -7.04 -24.07 21.09
CA ASP A 195 -8.05 -24.46 20.08
C ASP A 195 -9.42 -23.79 20.30
N GLU A 196 -9.76 -23.44 21.55
CA GLU A 196 -11.04 -22.80 21.93
C GLU A 196 -10.93 -21.27 22.05
N ALA A 197 -9.79 -20.66 21.69
CA ALA A 197 -9.55 -19.23 21.89
C ALA A 197 -10.53 -18.32 21.15
N GLU A 198 -11.02 -18.75 19.98
CA GLU A 198 -12.02 -18.00 19.19
C GLU A 198 -13.43 -18.07 19.79
N GLU A 199 -13.67 -18.97 20.75
CA GLU A 199 -14.94 -19.12 21.47
C GLU A 199 -14.89 -18.55 22.91
N ASP A 200 -13.68 -18.25 23.41
CA ASP A 200 -13.45 -17.64 24.73
C ASP A 200 -13.76 -16.13 24.68
N GLY A 201 -15.01 -15.79 24.97
CA GLY A 201 -15.47 -14.40 25.01
C GLY A 201 -14.69 -13.50 25.97
N ASP A 202 -14.26 -14.04 27.12
CA ASP A 202 -13.48 -13.25 28.10
C ASP A 202 -12.09 -12.92 27.55
N LEU A 203 -11.45 -13.86 26.84
CA LEU A 203 -10.18 -13.61 26.15
C LEU A 203 -10.34 -12.61 25.00
N ILE A 204 -11.41 -12.72 24.21
CA ILE A 204 -11.67 -11.80 23.10
C ILE A 204 -11.83 -10.37 23.61
N ASP A 205 -12.61 -10.18 24.67
CA ASP A 205 -12.81 -8.85 25.29
C ASP A 205 -11.48 -8.31 25.85
N GLU A 206 -10.69 -9.13 26.55
CA GLU A 206 -9.39 -8.74 27.09
C GLU A 206 -8.38 -8.36 25.99
N LEU A 207 -8.38 -9.09 24.86
CA LEU A 207 -7.55 -8.75 23.69
C LEU A 207 -8.04 -7.46 23.02
N ASN A 208 -9.35 -7.26 22.88
CA ASN A 208 -9.90 -6.05 22.29
C ASN A 208 -9.54 -4.82 23.13
N ASP A 209 -9.68 -4.91 24.46
CA ASP A 209 -9.29 -3.84 25.38
C ASP A 209 -7.79 -3.54 25.26
N LEU A 210 -6.94 -4.58 25.21
CA LEU A 210 -5.50 -4.42 25.00
C LEU A 210 -5.18 -3.65 23.71
N TRP A 211 -5.85 -4.00 22.60
CA TRP A 211 -5.63 -3.33 21.32
C TRP A 211 -6.23 -1.92 21.27
N CYS A 212 -7.31 -1.63 21.99
CA CYS A 212 -7.79 -0.26 22.12
C CYS A 212 -6.74 0.68 22.72
N ASP A 213 -5.92 0.16 23.65
CA ASP A 213 -4.93 0.95 24.38
C ASP A 213 -3.53 0.93 23.74
N HIS A 214 -3.14 -0.19 23.13
CA HIS A 214 -1.74 -0.43 22.74
C HIS A 214 -1.49 -0.76 21.27
N ASP A 215 -2.50 -0.69 20.39
CA ASP A 215 -2.29 -1.04 18.99
C ASP A 215 -1.26 -0.14 18.29
N SER A 216 -1.29 1.17 18.55
CA SER A 216 -0.27 2.09 18.05
C SER A 216 1.11 1.76 18.58
N ASP A 217 1.24 1.48 19.88
CA ASP A 217 2.52 1.12 20.50
C ASP A 217 3.11 -0.16 19.88
N ALA A 218 2.24 -1.14 19.59
CA ALA A 218 2.63 -2.39 18.96
C ALA A 218 3.12 -2.16 17.51
N ILE A 219 2.38 -1.39 16.73
CA ILE A 219 2.74 -1.03 15.35
C ILE A 219 4.05 -0.23 15.33
N ASP A 220 4.15 0.83 16.13
CA ASP A 220 5.32 1.72 16.16
C ASP A 220 6.58 0.96 16.61
N SER A 221 6.46 -0.01 17.53
CA SER A 221 7.59 -0.84 17.97
C SER A 221 8.27 -1.62 16.83
N ILE A 222 7.56 -1.86 15.73
CA ILE A 222 8.06 -2.50 14.51
C ILE A 222 8.38 -1.46 13.44
N LEU A 223 7.47 -0.53 13.19
CA LEU A 223 7.61 0.42 12.08
C LEU A 223 8.70 1.46 12.31
N ASP A 224 8.94 1.95 13.53
CA ASP A 224 9.96 2.96 13.79
C ASP A 224 11.39 2.49 13.45
N PRO A 225 11.85 1.31 13.92
CA PRO A 225 13.15 0.78 13.53
C PRO A 225 13.28 0.56 12.01
N VAL A 226 12.24 0.04 11.37
CA VAL A 226 12.19 -0.21 9.92
C VAL A 226 12.27 1.11 9.16
N ALA A 227 11.48 2.11 9.56
CA ALA A 227 11.46 3.44 8.97
C ALA A 227 12.83 4.11 9.06
N GLY A 228 13.51 3.98 10.21
CA GLY A 228 14.88 4.45 10.39
C GLY A 228 15.85 3.85 9.36
N CYS A 229 15.69 2.57 9.04
CA CYS A 229 16.53 1.87 8.07
C CYS A 229 16.21 2.23 6.63
N LEU A 230 14.93 2.24 6.25
CA LEU A 230 14.50 2.66 4.91
C LEU A 230 14.91 4.10 4.61
N LYS A 231 14.83 4.98 5.62
CA LYS A 231 15.33 6.36 5.51
C LYS A 231 16.82 6.41 5.22
N GLN A 232 17.62 5.55 5.86
CA GLN A 232 19.06 5.47 5.55
C GLN A 232 19.29 4.95 4.13
N LEU A 233 18.55 3.92 3.70
CA LEU A 233 18.65 3.35 2.35
C LEU A 233 18.39 4.39 1.28
N ILE A 234 17.27 5.11 1.37
CA ILE A 234 16.86 6.07 0.33
C ILE A 234 17.76 7.30 0.26
N LEU A 235 18.40 7.67 1.38
CA LEU A 235 19.37 8.76 1.43
C LEU A 235 20.80 8.31 1.07
N SER A 236 21.06 7.00 1.06
CA SER A 236 22.38 6.47 0.74
C SER A 236 22.68 6.58 -0.77
N SER A 237 23.91 6.96 -1.10
CA SER A 237 24.39 6.91 -2.49
C SER A 237 24.75 5.48 -2.93
N ASN A 238 25.06 4.60 -1.96
CA ASN A 238 25.42 3.20 -2.15
C ASN A 238 24.60 2.35 -1.17
N PRO A 239 23.39 1.89 -1.55
CA PRO A 239 22.62 1.01 -0.69
C PRO A 239 23.36 -0.32 -0.49
N PRO A 240 23.24 -0.96 0.69
CA PRO A 240 23.73 -2.32 0.92
C PRO A 240 23.16 -3.27 -0.13
N SER A 241 23.94 -4.29 -0.50
CA SER A 241 23.56 -5.32 -1.47
C SER A 241 22.91 -6.56 -0.83
N GLU A 242 22.83 -6.60 0.50
CA GLU A 242 22.19 -7.66 1.27
C GLU A 242 21.05 -7.06 2.11
N PRO A 243 19.98 -7.83 2.41
CA PRO A 243 18.89 -7.39 3.28
C PRO A 243 19.40 -6.85 4.62
N ILE A 244 18.79 -5.77 5.11
CA ILE A 244 19.14 -5.23 6.42
C ILE A 244 18.52 -6.13 7.48
N GLN A 245 19.36 -6.67 8.36
CA GLN A 245 18.93 -7.46 9.49
C GLN A 245 18.69 -6.58 10.72
N LEU A 246 17.44 -6.50 11.16
CA LEU A 246 17.02 -5.74 12.34
C LEU A 246 16.59 -6.68 13.46
N MET A 247 17.15 -6.47 14.64
CA MET A 247 16.69 -7.13 15.84
C MET A 247 15.55 -6.30 16.44
N ILE A 248 14.34 -6.85 16.44
CA ILE A 248 13.22 -6.29 17.20
C ILE A 248 12.84 -7.27 18.30
N GLY A 249 13.09 -6.87 19.55
CA GLY A 249 13.02 -7.77 20.69
C GLY A 249 14.01 -8.93 20.56
N SER A 250 13.48 -10.16 20.44
CA SER A 250 14.26 -11.40 20.28
C SER A 250 14.27 -11.95 18.85
N GLN A 251 13.62 -11.28 17.91
CA GLN A 251 13.43 -11.76 16.54
C GLN A 251 14.24 -10.92 15.55
N LEU A 252 14.79 -11.61 14.55
CA LEU A 252 15.46 -11.02 13.41
C LEU A 252 14.42 -10.76 12.31
N ILE A 253 14.29 -9.50 11.90
CA ILE A 253 13.51 -9.09 10.74
C ILE A 253 14.50 -8.73 9.63
N GLU A 254 14.32 -9.35 8.47
CA GLU A 254 15.03 -8.97 7.26
C GLU A 254 14.21 -7.92 6.53
N VAL A 255 14.75 -6.71 6.45
CA VAL A 255 14.17 -5.62 5.66
C VAL A 255 14.72 -5.74 4.24
N GLY A 256 13.80 -5.92 3.30
CA GLY A 256 14.12 -5.94 1.88
C GLY A 256 14.79 -4.64 1.47
N ILE A 257 15.87 -4.76 0.70
CA ILE A 257 16.59 -3.62 0.11
C ILE A 257 16.20 -3.41 -1.35
N GLU A 258 15.22 -4.15 -1.84
CA GLU A 258 14.74 -3.99 -3.20
C GLU A 258 13.90 -2.71 -3.26
N PRO A 259 14.24 -1.75 -4.15
CA PRO A 259 13.40 -0.59 -4.36
C PRO A 259 11.99 -1.03 -4.70
N TRP A 260 11.00 -0.36 -4.12
CA TRP A 260 9.62 -0.54 -4.54
C TRP A 260 9.53 -0.17 -6.02
N VAL A 261 8.89 -1.07 -6.77
CA VAL A 261 8.58 -0.86 -8.18
C VAL A 261 7.06 -0.76 -8.27
N PRO A 262 6.51 0.26 -8.95
CA PRO A 262 5.08 0.32 -9.20
C PRO A 262 4.57 -1.02 -9.76
N PRO A 263 3.36 -1.46 -9.40
CA PRO A 263 2.73 -2.60 -10.05
C PRO A 263 2.66 -2.32 -11.55
N VAL A 264 3.63 -2.87 -12.29
CA VAL A 264 3.69 -2.69 -13.73
C VAL A 264 2.57 -3.51 -14.32
N ILE A 265 1.75 -2.88 -15.15
CA ILE A 265 0.84 -3.63 -16.02
C ILE A 265 1.71 -4.54 -16.90
N ARG A 266 1.74 -5.83 -16.58
CA ARG A 266 2.40 -6.82 -17.43
C ARG A 266 1.47 -7.08 -18.60
N SER A 267 1.88 -6.63 -19.78
CA SER A 267 1.32 -7.15 -21.02
C SER A 267 2.19 -8.31 -21.47
N MET A 268 1.57 -9.42 -21.82
CA MET A 268 2.26 -10.57 -22.40
C MET A 268 2.13 -10.53 -23.92
N SER A 269 3.13 -11.06 -24.63
CA SER A 269 2.98 -11.31 -26.06
C SER A 269 1.85 -12.34 -26.26
N LEU A 270 1.18 -12.28 -27.42
CA LEU A 270 0.14 -13.26 -27.75
C LEU A 270 0.69 -14.70 -27.72
N GLU A 271 1.93 -14.89 -28.14
CA GLU A 271 2.60 -16.19 -28.13
C GLU A 271 2.82 -16.70 -26.69
N ASP A 272 3.31 -15.86 -25.80
CA ASP A 272 3.55 -16.22 -24.40
C ASP A 272 2.23 -16.48 -23.64
N ALA A 273 1.22 -15.64 -23.85
CA ALA A 273 -0.09 -15.81 -23.24
C ALA A 273 -0.76 -17.11 -23.71
N THR A 274 -0.69 -17.42 -25.01
CA THR A 274 -1.21 -18.67 -25.58
C THR A 274 -0.52 -19.88 -24.94
N LYS A 275 0.82 -19.84 -24.80
CA LYS A 275 1.59 -20.91 -24.19
C LYS A 275 1.22 -21.12 -22.72
N LEU A 276 1.14 -20.04 -21.93
CA LEU A 276 0.79 -20.09 -20.51
C LEU A 276 -0.60 -20.69 -20.27
N VAL A 277 -1.59 -20.24 -21.05
CA VAL A 277 -2.96 -20.74 -20.97
C VAL A 277 -3.04 -22.21 -21.39
N GLN A 278 -2.33 -22.62 -22.45
CA GLN A 278 -2.26 -24.02 -22.86
C GLN A 278 -1.69 -24.92 -21.75
N GLU A 279 -0.60 -24.52 -21.10
CA GLU A 279 -0.01 -25.28 -19.98
C GLU A 279 -0.99 -25.42 -18.80
N THR A 280 -1.73 -24.35 -18.51
CA THR A 280 -2.69 -24.30 -17.40
C THR A 280 -3.92 -25.16 -17.68
N PHE A 281 -4.56 -25.02 -18.84
CA PHE A 281 -5.75 -25.81 -19.22
C PHE A 281 -5.42 -27.29 -19.47
N GLN A 282 -4.21 -27.62 -19.92
CA GLN A 282 -3.75 -29.01 -20.03
C GLN A 282 -3.57 -29.68 -18.66
N SER A 283 -3.25 -28.91 -17.61
CA SER A 283 -3.12 -29.43 -16.25
C SER A 283 -4.48 -29.81 -15.62
N ILE A 284 -5.53 -29.08 -15.95
CA ILE A 284 -6.91 -29.30 -15.48
C ILE A 284 -7.58 -30.46 -16.23
N SER A 285 -7.16 -30.73 -17.47
CA SER A 285 -7.73 -31.75 -18.35
C SER A 285 -7.02 -33.11 -18.31
N LYS A 286 -5.97 -33.28 -17.49
CA LYS A 286 -5.45 -34.63 -17.20
C LYS A 286 -6.45 -35.34 -16.27
N PRO A 287 -7.10 -36.44 -16.70
CA PRO A 287 -7.88 -37.24 -15.78
C PRO A 287 -6.96 -37.73 -14.68
N VAL A 288 -7.33 -37.50 -13.41
CA VAL A 288 -6.75 -38.23 -12.28
C VAL A 288 -6.97 -39.70 -12.60
N ALA A 289 -5.89 -40.40 -12.97
CA ALA A 289 -5.94 -41.84 -13.10
C ALA A 289 -6.31 -42.39 -11.73
N LEU A 290 -7.56 -42.86 -11.58
CA LEU A 290 -7.94 -43.77 -10.51
C LEU A 290 -7.06 -45.00 -10.67
N THR A 291 -5.94 -45.04 -9.97
CA THR A 291 -5.19 -46.27 -9.78
C THR A 291 -6.04 -47.16 -8.89
N ALA A 292 -6.70 -48.13 -9.51
CA ALA A 292 -7.23 -49.28 -8.82
C ALA A 292 -6.05 -50.13 -8.31
N SER A 293 -5.83 -50.12 -7.01
CA SER A 293 -5.12 -51.17 -6.25
C SER A 293 -5.60 -51.16 -4.81
#